data_AF-A0A0F0GA81-F1
#
_entry.id   AF-A0A0F0GA81-F1
#
_cell.length_a   1.000
_cell.length_b   1.000
_cell.length_c   1.000
_cell.angle_alpha   90.00
_cell.angle_beta   90.00
_cell.angle_gamma   90.00
#
_symmetry.space_group_name_H-M   'P 1'
#
loop_
_entity.id
_entity.type
_entity.pdbx_description
1 polymer ?
#
loop_
_entity_poly.entity_id
_entity_poly.type
_entity_poly.pdbx_seq_one_letter_code
_entity_poly.pdbx_strand_id
1 'polypeptide(L)' 'PRMTVGDIIGEPFEIHPEVAPKGDRRRAVQDLLDVVGLNPEYINRYPHQFSGGQRQRIGIARGLALKPEVII' A
#
# COMPACT_ATOMS: atom_id res chain seq x y z
N PRO A 1 -10.84 -2.12 11.08
CA PRO A 1 -10.74 -2.72 9.72
C PRO A 1 -10.21 -4.16 9.78
N ARG A 2 -10.87 -5.11 9.11
CA ARG A 2 -10.44 -6.52 9.00
C ARG A 2 -9.56 -6.77 7.76
N MET A 3 -9.00 -5.71 7.19
CA MET A 3 -8.19 -5.73 5.96
C MET A 3 -6.72 -5.90 6.30
N THR A 4 -6.02 -6.68 5.48
CA THR A 4 -4.56 -6.75 5.53
C THR A 4 -3.96 -5.44 5.01
N VAL A 5 -2.66 -5.23 5.28
CA VAL A 5 -1.92 -4.10 4.71
C VAL A 5 -1.91 -4.15 3.18
N GLY A 6 -1.86 -5.35 2.62
CA GLY A 6 -1.98 -5.59 1.18
C GLY A 6 -3.28 -5.04 0.60
N ASP A 7 -4.40 -5.37 1.26
CA ASP A 7 -5.71 -4.89 0.86
C ASP A 7 -5.81 -3.36 0.98
N ILE A 8 -5.28 -2.79 2.07
CA ILE A 8 -5.33 -1.34 2.31
C ILE A 8 -4.54 -0.56 1.27
N ILE A 9 -3.31 -0.99 0.96
CA ILE A 9 -2.45 -0.32 -0.03
C ILE A 9 -2.96 -0.59 -1.44
N GLY A 10 -3.57 -1.76 -1.68
CA GLY A 10 -4.09 -2.15 -2.97
C GLY A 10 -5.46 -1.57 -3.30
N GLU A 11 -6.28 -1.17 -2.32
CA GLU A 11 -7.64 -0.66 -2.51
C GLU A 11 -7.74 0.48 -3.54
N PRO A 12 -6.80 1.45 -3.62
CA PRO A 12 -6.83 2.48 -4.66
C PRO A 12 -6.86 1.92 -6.09
N PHE A 13 -6.24 0.76 -6.35
CA PHE A 13 -6.27 0.13 -7.66
C PHE A 13 -7.65 -0.45 -8.03
N GLU A 14 -8.50 -0.76 -7.04
CA GLU A 14 -9.88 -1.19 -7.29
C GLU A 14 -10.80 0.00 -7.57
N ILE A 15 -10.57 1.10 -6.84
CA ILE A 15 -11.37 2.32 -6.96
C ILE A 15 -11.00 3.09 -8.24
N HIS A 16 -9.73 3.06 -8.64
CA HIS A 16 -9.17 3.76 -9.81
C HIS A 16 -8.49 2.77 -10.78
N PRO A 17 -9.26 2.04 -11.62
CA PRO A 17 -8.70 1.07 -12.56
C PRO A 17 -7.71 1.67 -13.57
N GLU A 18 -7.81 2.97 -13.86
CA GLU A 18 -6.94 3.71 -14.77
C GLU A 18 -5.49 3.80 -14.29
N VAL A 19 -5.26 3.77 -12.96
CA VAL A 19 -3.92 3.75 -12.37
C VAL A 19 -3.48 2.35 -11.93
N ALA A 20 -4.36 1.37 -12.06
CA ALA A 20 -4.08 0.00 -11.67
C ALA A 20 -2.89 -0.56 -12.47
N PRO A 21 -1.99 -1.32 -11.82
CA PRO A 21 -0.88 -1.96 -12.50
C PRO A 21 -1.44 -2.94 -13.55
N LYS A 22 -0.90 -2.90 -14.78
CA LYS A 22 -1.28 -3.82 -15.87
C LYS A 22 -0.91 -5.29 -15.61
N GLY A 23 -0.24 -5.58 -14.51
CA GLY A 23 0.30 -6.90 -14.15
C GLY A 23 -0.09 -7.31 -12.73
N ASP A 24 0.85 -7.87 -12.00
CA ASP A 24 0.59 -8.40 -10.65
C ASP A 24 0.40 -7.28 -9.62
N ARG A 25 -0.85 -7.11 -9.17
CA ARG A 25 -1.22 -6.18 -8.10
C ARG A 25 -0.47 -6.46 -6.80
N ARG A 26 -0.21 -7.73 -6.48
CA ARG A 26 0.53 -8.11 -5.28
C ARG A 26 1.94 -7.54 -5.34
N ARG A 27 2.59 -7.63 -6.49
CA ARG A 27 3.93 -7.08 -6.70
C ARG A 27 3.93 -5.55 -6.59
N ALA A 28 2.96 -4.86 -7.17
CA ALA A 28 2.86 -3.40 -7.03
C ALA A 28 2.71 -2.96 -5.56
N VAL A 29 1.94 -3.69 -4.76
CA VAL A 29 1.82 -3.41 -3.31
C VAL A 29 3.12 -3.72 -2.57
N GLN A 30 3.80 -4.79 -2.92
CA GLN A 30 5.12 -5.13 -2.38
C GLN A 30 6.16 -4.04 -2.67
N ASP A 31 6.17 -3.51 -3.90
CA ASP A 31 7.05 -2.41 -4.29
C ASP A 31 6.73 -1.13 -3.47
N LEU A 32 5.44 -0.82 -3.26
CA LEU A 32 5.04 0.31 -2.41
C LEU A 32 5.44 0.16 -0.95
N LEU A 33 5.39 -1.07 -0.41
CA LEU A 33 5.89 -1.36 0.93
C LEU A 33 7.40 -1.07 1.03
N ASP A 34 8.17 -1.51 0.04
CA ASP A 34 9.62 -1.27 -0.03
C ASP A 34 9.93 0.23 -0.13
N VAL A 35 9.19 0.98 -0.98
CA VAL A 35 9.33 2.44 -1.14
C VAL A 35 9.16 3.18 0.18
N VAL A 36 8.25 2.74 1.06
CA VAL A 36 8.06 3.33 2.38
C VAL A 36 8.93 2.67 3.47
N GLY A 37 9.90 1.84 3.09
CA GLY A 37 10.86 1.19 4.00
C GLY A 37 10.22 0.15 4.91
N LEU A 38 9.22 -0.59 4.43
CA LEU A 38 8.60 -1.73 5.09
C LEU A 38 8.95 -3.02 4.33
N ASN A 39 9.08 -4.12 5.05
CA ASN A 39 9.36 -5.41 4.41
C ASN A 39 8.17 -5.83 3.52
N PRO A 40 8.38 -6.11 2.21
CA PRO A 40 7.32 -6.54 1.30
C PRO A 40 6.56 -7.80 1.72
N GLU A 41 7.19 -8.68 2.50
CA GLU A 41 6.57 -9.89 3.05
C GLU A 41 5.47 -9.58 4.07
N TYR A 42 5.36 -8.33 4.51
CA TYR A 42 4.33 -7.91 5.47
C TYR A 42 2.96 -7.68 4.84
N ILE A 43 2.80 -7.94 3.54
CA ILE A 43 1.55 -7.72 2.79
C ILE A 43 0.32 -8.37 3.46
N ASN A 44 0.46 -9.56 4.04
CA ASN A 44 -0.66 -10.27 4.68
C ASN A 44 -0.86 -9.92 6.17
N ARG A 45 -0.05 -9.00 6.72
CA ARG A 45 -0.20 -8.56 8.12
C ARG A 45 -1.32 -7.55 8.25
N TYR A 46 -1.84 -7.42 9.46
CA TYR A 46 -2.86 -6.44 9.82
C TYR A 46 -2.25 -5.18 10.45
N PRO A 47 -2.87 -4.00 10.30
CA PRO A 47 -2.34 -2.74 10.83
C PRO A 47 -1.98 -2.72 12.32
N HIS A 48 -2.71 -3.47 13.15
CA HIS A 48 -2.45 -3.55 14.59
C HIS A 48 -1.14 -4.26 14.95
N GLN A 49 -0.52 -4.96 13.98
CA GLN A 49 0.77 -5.63 14.15
C GLN A 49 1.98 -4.73 13.90
N PHE A 50 1.75 -3.43 13.65
CA PHE A 50 2.78 -2.45 13.31
C PHE A 50 2.86 -1.34 14.35
N SER A 51 4.03 -0.70 14.48
CA SER A 51 4.19 0.50 15.30
C SER A 51 3.42 1.69 14.72
N GLY A 52 3.24 2.77 15.51
CA GLY A 52 2.57 3.99 15.05
C GLY A 52 3.20 4.58 13.78
N GLY A 53 4.53 4.72 13.75
CA GLY A 53 5.25 5.22 12.58
C GLY A 53 5.17 4.27 11.38
N GLN A 54 5.12 2.96 11.58
CA GLN A 54 4.89 2.00 10.50
C GLN A 54 3.47 2.11 9.92
N ARG A 55 2.45 2.34 10.77
CA ARG A 55 1.07 2.59 10.30
C ARG A 55 0.95 3.87 9.49
N GLN A 56 1.67 4.93 9.86
CA GLN A 56 1.73 6.16 9.07
C GLN A 56 2.32 5.89 7.67
N ARG A 57 3.40 5.09 7.61
CA ARG A 57 4.04 4.69 6.35
C ARG A 57 3.12 3.84 5.46
N ILE A 58 2.30 2.96 6.05
CA ILE A 58 1.24 2.24 5.31
C ILE A 58 0.24 3.24 4.68
N GLY A 59 -0.15 4.30 5.41
CA GLY A 59 -1.00 5.36 4.87
C GLY A 59 -0.36 6.11 3.71
N ILE A 60 0.94 6.43 3.81
CA ILE A 60 1.72 7.05 2.73
C ILE A 60 1.76 6.13 1.51
N ALA A 61 2.04 4.84 1.68
CA ALA A 61 2.07 3.86 0.60
C ALA A 61 0.72 3.79 -0.15
N ARG A 62 -0.40 3.82 0.57
CA ARG A 62 -1.74 3.89 -0.02
C ARG A 62 -1.94 5.16 -0.85
N GLY A 63 -1.47 6.31 -0.39
CA GLY A 63 -1.52 7.56 -1.17
C GLY A 63 -0.65 7.52 -2.43
N LEU A 64 0.54 6.94 -2.33
CA LEU A 64 1.48 6.78 -3.44
C LEU A 64 0.96 5.81 -4.52
N ALA A 65 0.06 4.89 -4.17
CA ALA A 65 -0.53 3.94 -5.12
C ALA A 65 -1.20 4.64 -6.32
N LEU A 66 -1.73 5.84 -6.13
CA LEU A 66 -2.37 6.63 -7.19
C LEU A 66 -1.37 7.35 -8.11
N LYS A 67 -0.06 7.24 -7.86
CA LYS A 67 1.01 7.95 -8.58
C LYS A 67 0.73 9.46 -8.74
N PRO A 68 0.45 10.17 -7.62
CA PRO A 68 0.09 11.58 -7.70
C PRO A 68 1.29 12.42 -8.18
N GLU A 69 1.01 13.51 -8.89
CA GLU A 69 2.04 14.50 -9.25
C GLU A 69 2.46 15.35 -8.04
N VAL A 70 1.57 15.50 -7.04
CA VAL A 70 1.78 16.32 -5.84
C VAL A 70 1.19 15.64 -4.60
N ILE A 71 1.89 15.73 -3.47
CA ILE A 71 1.46 15.27 -2.13
C ILE A 71 1.49 16.47 -1.19
N ILE A 72 0.50 16.57 -0.29
CA ILE A 72 0.35 17.66 0.71
C ILE A 72 0.38 17.07 2.12
#